data_AF-A0A6A3AZE6-F1
#
_entry.id   AF-A0A6A3AZE6-F1
#
_cell.length_a   1.000
_cell.length_b   1.000
_cell.length_c   1.000
_cell.angle_alpha   90.00
_cell.angle_beta   90.00
_cell.angle_gamma   90.00
#
_symmetry.space_group_name_H-M   'P 1'
#
loop_
_entity.id
_entity.type
_entity.pdbx_description
1 polymer ?
#
loop_
_entity_poly.entity_id
_entity_poly.type
_entity_poly.pdbx_seq_one_letter_code
_entity_poly.pdbx_strand_id
1 'polypeptide(L)'
;MICFHEHVFVFLVLVAELYLHAFTETKLVVDTSRGETLHIKLDITFPALACSILSVDAMDISGGQHLDVKHDIIKNRLDEHGNVIESRPDGIGATKAADDCCNSCEDVRERYRKKSWSLSNPDLIDQCKREGFLQKVKDKEGEGCNIYVSLEVNRVAGKFHFAPGKSFPQSNAHLLYFLAFQKDSFNLSHKINRLAFGDYCPGVVNPLDSAQWTQKQPSGMYQYDKGWFSV
;
A
#
# COMPACT_ATOMS: atom_id res chain seq x y z
N MET A 1 31.95 45.68 38.05
CA MET A 1 31.53 44.30 38.40
C MET A 1 30.53 43.69 37.43
N ILE A 2 29.67 44.48 36.76
CA ILE A 2 28.61 43.97 35.87
C ILE A 2 29.18 43.30 34.60
N CYS A 3 30.17 43.90 33.93
CA CYS A 3 30.77 43.33 32.72
C CYS A 3 31.49 41.98 32.96
N PHE A 4 32.02 41.75 34.17
CA PHE A 4 32.71 40.50 34.49
C PHE A 4 31.72 39.33 34.60
N HIS A 5 30.50 39.60 35.06
CA HIS A 5 29.45 38.61 35.21
C HIS A 5 28.84 38.20 33.86
N GLU A 6 28.74 39.14 32.91
CA GLU A 6 28.28 38.86 31.54
C GLU A 6 29.26 37.98 30.77
N HIS A 7 30.57 38.24 30.86
CA HIS A 7 31.57 37.42 30.18
C HIS A 7 31.64 35.99 30.74
N VAL A 8 31.48 35.83 32.05
CA VAL A 8 31.43 34.50 32.68
C VAL A 8 30.18 33.74 32.22
N PHE A 9 29.03 34.41 32.11
CA PHE A 9 27.80 33.79 31.64
C PHE A 9 27.90 33.36 30.16
N VAL A 10 28.41 34.23 29.27
CA VAL A 10 28.62 33.90 27.86
C VAL A 10 29.61 32.75 27.69
N PHE A 11 30.68 32.73 28.48
CA PHE A 11 31.65 31.63 28.48
C PHE A 11 31.02 30.32 28.96
N LEU A 12 30.17 30.36 30.00
CA LEU A 12 29.43 29.20 30.48
C LEU A 12 28.45 28.64 29.44
N VAL A 13 27.74 29.51 28.72
CA VAL A 13 26.82 29.11 27.64
C VAL A 13 27.59 28.46 26.48
N LEU A 14 28.71 29.06 26.04
CA LEU A 14 29.57 28.48 24.99
C LEU A 14 30.15 27.12 25.38
N VAL A 15 30.61 26.98 26.62
CA VAL A 15 31.13 25.71 27.13
C VAL A 15 30.01 24.67 27.24
N ALA A 16 28.80 25.08 27.66
CA ALA A 16 27.64 24.19 27.71
C ALA A 16 27.21 23.73 26.31
N GLU A 17 27.20 24.60 25.30
CA GLU A 17 26.91 24.24 23.90
C GLU A 17 27.94 23.25 23.33
N LEU A 18 29.24 23.45 23.64
CA LEU A 18 30.30 22.53 23.26
C LEU A 18 30.17 21.16 23.96
N TYR A 19 29.83 21.14 25.25
CA TYR A 19 29.68 19.90 26.02
C TYR A 19 28.40 19.13 25.68
N LEU A 20 27.34 19.83 25.27
CA LEU A 20 26.07 19.24 24.87
C LEU A 20 26.05 18.80 23.40
N HIS A 21 27.16 18.90 22.68
CA HIS A 21 27.25 18.43 21.32
C HIS A 21 27.21 16.89 21.28
N ALA A 22 26.01 16.34 21.09
CA ALA A 22 25.83 14.93 20.81
C ALA A 22 26.49 14.60 19.46
N PHE A 23 27.37 13.59 19.42
CA PHE A 23 27.92 13.05 18.19
C PHE A 23 27.32 11.68 17.89
N THR A 24 26.87 11.48 16.66
CA THR A 24 26.31 10.22 16.20
C THR A 24 27.38 9.35 15.57
N GLU A 25 27.61 8.13 16.09
CA GLU A 25 28.54 7.16 15.52
C GLU A 25 27.77 5.99 14.89
N THR A 26 28.03 5.69 13.61
CA THR A 26 27.38 4.57 12.91
C THR A 26 28.20 3.29 13.08
N LYS A 27 27.59 2.23 13.63
CA LYS A 27 28.24 0.92 13.82
C LYS A 27 27.52 -0.16 13.04
N LEU A 28 28.30 -1.06 12.42
CA LEU A 28 27.78 -2.26 11.77
C LEU A 28 27.85 -3.42 12.76
N VAL A 29 26.70 -3.98 13.11
CA VAL A 29 26.58 -5.09 14.08
C VAL A 29 25.84 -6.24 13.39
N VAL A 30 26.24 -7.47 13.73
CA VAL A 30 25.52 -8.67 13.27
C VAL A 30 24.13 -8.64 13.89
N ASP A 31 23.14 -8.71 13.04
CA ASP A 31 21.76 -8.77 13.47
C ASP A 31 21.42 -10.14 14.04
N THR A 32 21.23 -10.20 15.36
CA THR A 32 20.84 -11.42 16.08
C THR A 32 19.33 -11.53 16.31
N SER A 33 18.53 -10.55 15.85
CA SER A 33 17.08 -10.49 16.06
C SER A 33 16.28 -11.44 15.15
N ARG A 34 16.64 -12.73 15.17
CA ARG A 34 15.92 -13.77 14.43
C ARG A 34 14.56 -14.03 15.09
N GLY A 35 13.48 -13.91 14.31
CA GLY A 35 12.11 -14.25 14.73
C GLY A 35 11.25 -13.07 15.20
N GLU A 36 11.76 -11.83 15.10
CA GLU A 36 10.96 -10.63 15.37
C GLU A 36 10.05 -10.27 14.18
N THR A 37 8.94 -9.59 14.49
CA THR A 37 8.06 -8.98 13.50
C THR A 37 8.54 -7.59 13.12
N LEU A 38 8.27 -7.20 11.88
CA LEU A 38 8.57 -5.90 11.32
C LEU A 38 7.25 -5.19 11.01
N HIS A 39 7.10 -3.99 11.56
CA HIS A 39 5.98 -3.11 11.24
C HIS A 39 6.26 -2.36 9.94
N ILE A 40 5.43 -2.54 8.93
CA ILE A 40 5.55 -1.87 7.64
C ILE A 40 4.41 -0.88 7.50
N LYS A 41 4.74 0.39 7.21
CA LYS A 41 3.77 1.43 6.90
C LYS A 41 4.01 1.91 5.48
N LEU A 42 3.00 1.82 4.64
CA LEU A 42 3.04 2.27 3.26
C LEU A 42 1.86 3.20 2.98
N ASP A 43 2.18 4.35 2.42
CA ASP A 43 1.24 5.35 1.92
C ASP A 43 1.55 5.63 0.45
N ILE A 44 0.63 5.24 -0.42
CA ILE A 44 0.77 5.33 -1.88
C ILE A 44 -0.49 5.89 -2.51
N THR A 45 -0.34 6.77 -3.49
CA THR A 45 -1.44 7.43 -4.20
C THR A 45 -1.41 7.11 -5.68
N PHE A 46 -2.55 6.67 -6.20
CA PHE A 46 -2.84 6.42 -7.61
C PHE A 46 -3.85 7.47 -8.10
N PRO A 47 -3.42 8.58 -8.73
CA PRO A 47 -4.32 9.68 -9.09
C PRO A 47 -5.33 9.34 -10.20
N ALA A 48 -5.04 8.33 -11.03
CA ALA A 48 -5.86 7.98 -12.19
C ALA A 48 -6.42 6.55 -12.10
N LEU A 49 -6.56 6.01 -10.88
CA LEU A 49 -7.04 4.66 -10.65
C LEU A 49 -8.02 4.60 -9.48
N ALA A 50 -9.25 4.15 -9.75
CA ALA A 50 -10.30 4.07 -8.74
C ALA A 50 -10.03 2.97 -7.69
N CYS A 51 -10.33 3.27 -6.42
CA CYS A 51 -10.13 2.31 -5.32
C CYS A 51 -10.92 1.00 -5.45
N SER A 52 -12.03 0.99 -6.19
CA SER A 52 -12.90 -0.19 -6.36
C SER A 52 -12.29 -1.30 -7.22
N ILE A 53 -11.29 -0.95 -8.02
CA ILE A 53 -10.57 -1.90 -8.88
C ILE A 53 -9.15 -2.17 -8.39
N LEU A 54 -8.54 -1.29 -7.60
CA LEU A 54 -7.19 -1.48 -7.09
C LEU A 54 -7.13 -2.59 -6.02
N SER A 55 -6.29 -3.60 -6.23
CA SER A 55 -5.94 -4.61 -5.24
C SER A 55 -4.51 -4.44 -4.73
N VAL A 56 -4.30 -4.95 -3.52
CA VAL A 56 -2.99 -5.03 -2.88
C VAL A 56 -2.77 -6.47 -2.47
N ASP A 57 -1.59 -6.99 -2.81
CA ASP A 57 -1.14 -8.31 -2.44
C ASP A 57 0.18 -8.22 -1.70
N ALA A 58 0.26 -8.91 -0.56
CA ALA A 58 1.50 -9.09 0.16
C ALA A 58 1.86 -10.58 0.13
N MET A 59 3.06 -10.90 -0.31
CA MET A 59 3.62 -12.26 -0.33
C MET A 59 4.97 -12.28 0.37
N ASP A 60 5.17 -13.24 1.27
CA ASP A 60 6.46 -13.50 1.89
C ASP A 60 7.27 -14.57 1.12
N ILE A 61 8.53 -14.79 1.49
CA ILE A 61 9.36 -15.88 0.91
C ILE A 61 8.81 -17.29 1.15
N SER A 62 7.92 -17.47 2.12
CA SER A 62 7.32 -18.78 2.39
C SER A 62 6.24 -19.14 1.36
N GLY A 63 5.87 -18.17 0.50
CA GLY A 63 4.75 -18.32 -0.43
C GLY A 63 3.40 -18.30 0.27
N GLY A 64 3.38 -18.05 1.59
CA GLY A 64 2.17 -17.83 2.35
C GLY A 64 1.61 -16.47 1.98
N GLN A 65 0.43 -16.43 1.35
CA GLN A 65 -0.40 -15.24 1.45
C GLN A 65 -0.75 -15.10 2.93
N HIS A 66 -0.26 -14.04 3.57
CA HIS A 66 -0.71 -13.70 4.92
C HIS A 66 -2.20 -13.32 4.82
N LEU A 67 -3.08 -14.31 4.96
CA LEU A 67 -4.51 -14.13 5.18
C LEU A 67 -4.83 -13.84 6.66
N ASP A 68 -3.81 -13.87 7.53
CA ASP A 68 -3.92 -13.91 9.00
C ASP A 68 -3.04 -12.88 9.74
N VAL A 69 -2.40 -11.95 9.03
CA VAL A 69 -1.82 -10.76 9.67
C VAL A 69 -2.95 -9.74 9.88
N LYS A 70 -2.90 -8.93 10.94
CA LYS A 70 -3.80 -7.78 11.08
C LYS A 70 -3.42 -6.76 10.01
N HIS A 71 -4.06 -6.83 8.84
CA HIS A 71 -3.83 -5.89 7.74
C HIS A 71 -4.81 -4.75 7.90
N ASP A 72 -4.36 -3.63 8.45
CA ASP A 72 -5.13 -2.40 8.41
C ASP A 72 -4.87 -1.73 7.05
N ILE A 73 -5.72 -2.06 6.07
CA ILE A 73 -5.71 -1.43 4.75
C ILE A 73 -6.85 -0.41 4.73
N ILE A 74 -6.51 0.84 4.47
CA ILE A 74 -7.48 1.94 4.33
C ILE A 74 -7.37 2.46 2.91
N LYS A 75 -8.49 2.46 2.19
CA LYS A 75 -8.60 3.01 0.83
C LYS A 75 -9.41 4.30 0.88
N ASN A 76 -8.74 5.39 0.55
CA ASN A 76 -9.31 6.72 0.45
C ASN A 76 -9.56 7.03 -1.03
N ARG A 77 -10.82 7.15 -1.42
CA ARG A 77 -11.21 7.64 -2.75
C ARG A 77 -10.87 9.11 -2.85
N LEU A 78 -10.23 9.48 -3.95
CA LEU A 78 -9.82 10.85 -4.23
C LEU A 78 -10.63 11.42 -5.40
N ASP A 79 -10.95 12.72 -5.31
CA ASP A 79 -11.42 13.49 -6.46
C ASP A 79 -10.28 13.79 -7.45
N GLU A 80 -10.61 14.43 -8.56
CA GLU A 80 -9.65 14.87 -9.59
C GLU A 80 -8.58 15.83 -9.06
N HIS A 81 -8.84 16.50 -7.93
CA HIS A 81 -7.93 17.45 -7.28
C HIS A 81 -7.07 16.78 -6.19
N GLY A 82 -7.29 15.50 -5.90
CA GLY A 82 -6.59 14.76 -4.85
C GLY A 82 -7.20 14.90 -3.45
N ASN A 83 -8.40 15.46 -3.30
CA ASN A 83 -9.11 15.53 -2.03
C ASN A 83 -9.84 14.22 -1.72
N VAL A 84 -9.86 13.83 -0.44
CA VAL A 84 -10.55 12.61 -0.01
C VAL A 84 -12.07 12.81 -0.06
N ILE A 85 -12.75 12.02 -0.89
CA ILE A 85 -14.21 11.98 -0.99
C ILE A 85 -14.78 10.97 0.02
N GLU A 86 -14.14 9.80 0.14
CA GLU A 86 -14.64 8.69 0.94
C GLU A 86 -13.50 7.79 1.42
N SER A 87 -13.51 7.44 2.71
CA SER A 87 -12.56 6.50 3.31
C SER A 87 -13.26 5.19 3.64
N ARG A 88 -12.75 4.07 3.11
CA ARG A 88 -13.24 2.73 3.45
C ARG A 88 -12.11 1.88 4.04
N PRO A 89 -12.30 1.29 5.22
CA PRO A 89 -11.43 0.20 5.67
C PRO A 89 -11.68 -1.01 4.76
N ASP A 90 -10.62 -1.55 4.15
CA ASP A 90 -10.66 -2.77 3.35
C ASP A 90 -10.17 -3.94 4.21
N GLY A 91 -11.09 -4.77 4.67
CA GLY A 91 -10.77 -5.92 5.51
C GLY A 91 -10.51 -7.17 4.67
N ILE A 92 -9.26 -7.63 4.61
CA ILE A 92 -8.95 -9.00 4.16
C ILE A 92 -9.33 -9.94 5.31
N GLY A 93 -10.62 -10.29 5.42
CA GLY A 93 -11.05 -11.19 6.51
C GLY A 93 -12.51 -11.16 6.94
N ALA A 94 -13.44 -10.58 6.16
CA ALA A 94 -14.85 -10.73 6.48
C ALA A 94 -15.30 -12.19 6.26
N THR A 95 -15.20 -13.02 7.31
CA THR A 95 -15.87 -14.33 7.36
C THR A 95 -17.37 -14.10 7.44
N LYS A 96 -18.01 -13.76 6.31
CA LYS A 96 -19.46 -13.98 6.19
C LYS A 96 -19.71 -15.48 6.12
N ALA A 97 -20.61 -15.94 6.99
CA ALA A 97 -20.96 -17.34 7.16
C ALA A 97 -21.27 -18.02 5.83
N ALA A 98 -20.90 -19.29 5.74
CA ALA A 98 -21.20 -20.16 4.62
C ALA A 98 -22.70 -20.46 4.56
N ASP A 99 -23.49 -19.52 4.04
CA ASP A 99 -24.84 -19.81 3.59
C ASP A 99 -25.16 -19.09 2.27
N ASP A 100 -25.97 -19.76 1.48
CA ASP A 100 -25.83 -19.88 0.02
C ASP A 100 -26.63 -18.82 -0.77
N CYS A 101 -26.24 -17.55 -0.73
CA CYS A 101 -26.70 -16.55 -1.71
C CYS A 101 -25.76 -15.35 -1.84
N CYS A 102 -25.62 -14.80 -3.05
CA CYS A 102 -24.94 -13.52 -3.29
C CYS A 102 -25.99 -12.45 -3.57
N ASN A 103 -26.27 -11.59 -2.59
CA ASN A 103 -27.26 -10.52 -2.74
C ASN A 103 -26.68 -9.28 -3.44
N SER A 104 -25.36 -9.07 -3.37
CA SER A 104 -24.66 -7.94 -4.01
C SER A 104 -23.62 -8.38 -5.02
N CYS A 105 -23.26 -7.49 -5.96
CA CYS A 105 -22.17 -7.70 -6.90
C CYS A 105 -20.83 -7.93 -6.18
N GLU A 106 -20.63 -7.28 -5.03
CA GLU A 106 -19.45 -7.48 -4.19
C GLU A 106 -19.37 -8.90 -3.64
N ASP A 107 -20.49 -9.44 -3.12
CA ASP A 107 -20.56 -10.81 -2.60
C ASP A 107 -20.31 -11.84 -3.73
N VAL A 108 -20.84 -11.62 -4.94
CA VAL A 108 -20.58 -12.49 -6.11
C VAL A 108 -19.09 -12.51 -6.43
N ARG A 109 -18.47 -11.33 -6.54
CA ARG A 109 -17.03 -11.19 -6.85
C ARG A 109 -16.17 -11.86 -5.79
N GLU A 110 -16.54 -11.75 -4.51
CA GLU A 110 -15.81 -12.39 -3.43
C GLU A 110 -15.94 -13.92 -3.46
N ARG A 111 -17.12 -14.45 -3.80
CA ARG A 111 -17.34 -15.91 -3.88
C ARG A 111 -16.61 -16.54 -5.08
N TYR A 112 -16.61 -15.86 -6.23
CA TYR A 112 -15.79 -16.28 -7.39
C TYR A 112 -14.30 -16.27 -7.05
N ARG A 113 -13.84 -15.27 -6.28
CA ARG A 113 -12.48 -15.23 -5.74
C ARG A 113 -12.15 -16.41 -4.83
N LYS A 114 -13.01 -16.72 -3.85
CA LYS A 114 -12.81 -17.86 -2.94
C LYS A 114 -12.75 -19.20 -3.68
N LYS A 115 -13.40 -19.30 -4.86
CA LYS A 115 -13.36 -20.47 -5.75
C LYS A 115 -12.27 -20.41 -6.83
N SER A 116 -11.43 -19.37 -6.84
CA SER A 116 -10.41 -19.12 -7.86
C SER A 116 -10.95 -19.08 -9.31
N TRP A 117 -12.18 -18.58 -9.49
CA TRP A 117 -12.84 -18.40 -10.78
C TRP A 117 -12.75 -16.95 -11.26
N SER A 118 -12.35 -16.73 -12.51
CA SER A 118 -12.32 -15.41 -13.12
C SER A 118 -13.73 -14.98 -13.58
N LEU A 119 -14.06 -13.72 -13.34
CA LEU A 119 -15.27 -13.10 -13.88
C LEU A 119 -14.97 -12.53 -15.26
N SER A 120 -15.19 -13.33 -16.29
CA SER A 120 -14.89 -12.95 -17.68
C SER A 120 -15.77 -11.80 -18.19
N ASN A 121 -17.00 -11.64 -17.67
CA ASN A 121 -17.86 -10.52 -18.00
C ASN A 121 -18.84 -10.21 -16.83
N PRO A 122 -18.68 -9.07 -16.12
CA PRO A 122 -19.60 -8.63 -15.08
C PRO A 122 -21.04 -8.38 -15.56
N ASP A 123 -21.26 -8.08 -16.84
CA ASP A 123 -22.60 -7.84 -17.39
C ASP A 123 -23.45 -9.11 -17.52
N LEU A 124 -22.82 -10.29 -17.41
CA LEU A 124 -23.52 -11.58 -17.36
C LEU A 124 -24.01 -11.93 -15.96
N ILE A 125 -23.67 -11.13 -14.95
CA ILE A 125 -24.10 -11.31 -13.58
C ILE A 125 -25.21 -10.32 -13.29
N ASP A 126 -26.41 -10.83 -12.99
CA ASP A 126 -27.59 -10.01 -12.73
C ASP A 126 -27.38 -8.98 -11.62
N GLN A 127 -26.64 -9.34 -10.56
CA GLN A 127 -26.29 -8.43 -9.47
C GLN A 127 -25.41 -7.27 -9.95
N CYS A 128 -24.35 -7.56 -10.72
CA CYS A 128 -23.42 -6.53 -11.21
C CYS A 128 -24.02 -5.65 -12.30
N LYS A 129 -24.88 -6.23 -13.15
CA LYS A 129 -25.64 -5.48 -14.16
C LYS A 129 -26.68 -4.57 -13.52
N ARG A 130 -27.46 -5.07 -12.54
CA ARG A 130 -28.45 -4.28 -11.81
C ARG A 130 -27.81 -3.14 -11.03
N GLU A 131 -26.67 -3.39 -10.41
CA GLU A 131 -25.93 -2.38 -9.67
C GLU A 131 -25.12 -1.43 -10.58
N GLY A 132 -25.08 -1.69 -11.89
CA GLY A 132 -24.35 -0.89 -12.87
C GLY A 132 -22.85 -0.83 -12.59
N PHE A 133 -22.23 -1.93 -12.18
CA PHE A 133 -20.83 -1.94 -11.75
C PHE A 133 -19.87 -1.37 -12.81
N LEU A 134 -20.01 -1.78 -14.07
CA LEU A 134 -19.18 -1.28 -15.17
C LEU A 134 -19.42 0.21 -15.44
N GLN A 135 -20.66 0.66 -15.36
CA GLN A 135 -21.00 2.08 -15.50
C GLN A 135 -20.40 2.89 -14.35
N LYS A 136 -20.47 2.41 -13.10
CA LYS A 136 -19.83 3.02 -11.93
C LYS A 136 -18.31 3.06 -12.01
N VAL A 137 -17.68 2.16 -12.77
CA VAL A 137 -16.22 2.20 -12.99
C VAL A 137 -15.88 3.28 -14.03
N LYS A 138 -16.67 3.38 -15.10
CA LYS A 138 -16.51 4.41 -16.14
C LYS A 138 -16.86 5.81 -15.65
N ASP A 139 -17.92 5.96 -14.86
CA ASP A 139 -18.34 7.24 -14.28
C ASP A 139 -17.35 7.77 -13.24
N LYS A 140 -16.39 6.95 -12.82
CA LYS A 140 -15.29 7.32 -11.92
C LYS A 140 -13.96 7.51 -12.66
N GLU A 141 -13.97 7.57 -13.99
CA GLU A 141 -12.83 8.01 -14.77
C GLU A 141 -12.48 9.45 -14.35
N GLY A 142 -11.29 9.63 -13.76
CA GLY A 142 -10.86 10.88 -13.14
C GLY A 142 -10.70 10.81 -11.62
N GLU A 143 -11.29 9.81 -10.95
CA GLU A 143 -11.05 9.56 -9.52
C GLU A 143 -9.71 8.87 -9.28
N GLY A 144 -9.08 9.24 -8.16
CA GLY A 144 -7.88 8.60 -7.65
C GLY A 144 -8.14 7.69 -6.45
N CYS A 145 -7.09 7.00 -6.02
CA CYS A 145 -7.07 6.21 -4.81
C CYS A 145 -5.80 6.47 -4.00
N ASN A 146 -5.95 6.86 -2.75
CA ASN A 146 -4.88 6.80 -1.77
C ASN A 146 -5.04 5.54 -0.92
N ILE A 147 -3.96 4.79 -0.77
CA ILE A 147 -3.91 3.57 0.01
C ILE A 147 -2.95 3.78 1.17
N TYR A 148 -3.46 3.57 2.38
CA TYR A 148 -2.66 3.43 3.59
C TYR A 148 -2.68 1.98 4.06
N VAL A 149 -1.50 1.41 4.25
CA VAL A 149 -1.28 0.01 4.62
C VAL A 149 -0.40 -0.01 5.87
N SER A 150 -0.90 -0.63 6.93
CA SER A 150 -0.15 -0.89 8.17
C SER A 150 -0.16 -2.38 8.46
N LEU A 151 1.02 -3.00 8.37
CA LEU A 151 1.19 -4.45 8.45
C LEU A 151 2.24 -4.82 9.48
N GLU A 152 2.01 -5.92 10.18
CA GLU A 152 3.01 -6.55 11.05
C GLU A 152 3.41 -7.89 10.44
N VAL A 153 4.55 -7.93 9.75
CA VAL A 153 5.00 -9.12 9.02
C VAL A 153 6.23 -9.74 9.67
N ASN A 154 6.51 -11.01 9.38
CA ASN A 154 7.80 -11.59 9.77
C ASN A 154 8.95 -10.83 9.09
N ARG A 155 10.07 -10.68 9.78
CA ARG A 155 11.29 -10.06 9.23
C ARG A 155 11.99 -10.98 8.22
N VAL A 156 11.34 -11.20 7.09
CA VAL A 156 11.81 -11.99 5.95
C VAL A 156 11.62 -11.19 4.67
N ALA A 157 12.26 -11.62 3.58
CA ALA A 157 12.02 -10.99 2.28
C ALA A 157 10.54 -11.15 1.86
N GLY A 158 10.01 -10.13 1.21
CA GLY A 158 8.61 -10.08 0.82
C GLY A 158 8.37 -9.14 -0.35
N LYS A 159 7.21 -9.29 -0.99
CA LYS A 159 6.78 -8.49 -2.13
C LYS A 159 5.39 -7.94 -1.91
N PHE A 160 5.27 -6.64 -2.17
CA PHE A 160 3.98 -5.96 -2.28
C PHE A 160 3.67 -5.80 -3.77
N HIS A 161 2.46 -6.15 -4.17
CA HIS A 161 2.00 -6.02 -5.55
C HIS A 161 0.71 -5.21 -5.58
N PHE A 162 0.70 -4.17 -6.42
CA PHE A 162 -0.46 -3.32 -6.68
C PHE A 162 -0.93 -3.56 -8.11
N ALA A 163 -2.19 -3.95 -8.29
CA ALA A 163 -2.73 -4.23 -9.61
C ALA A 163 -4.18 -3.77 -9.76
N PRO A 164 -4.60 -3.38 -10.97
CA PRO A 164 -6.01 -3.25 -11.29
C PRO A 164 -6.64 -4.65 -11.38
N GLY A 165 -7.76 -4.83 -10.70
CA GLY A 165 -8.41 -6.12 -10.50
C GLY A 165 -7.97 -6.81 -9.21
N LYS A 166 -8.77 -7.75 -8.69
CA LYS A 166 -8.39 -8.54 -7.51
C LYS A 166 -7.55 -9.75 -7.94
N SER A 167 -6.43 -9.96 -7.27
CA SER A 167 -5.60 -11.16 -7.37
C SER A 167 -6.31 -12.42 -6.89
N PHE A 168 -5.91 -13.56 -7.46
CA PHE A 168 -6.44 -14.87 -7.11
C PHE A 168 -5.37 -15.72 -6.43
N PRO A 169 -5.66 -16.35 -5.29
CA PRO A 169 -4.77 -17.36 -4.73
C PRO A 169 -4.76 -18.59 -5.67
N GLN A 170 -3.57 -18.96 -6.14
CA GLN A 170 -3.25 -20.30 -6.70
C GLN A 170 -3.71 -20.70 -8.12
N SER A 171 -4.00 -19.81 -9.07
CA SER A 171 -4.19 -20.28 -10.45
C SER A 171 -3.59 -19.38 -11.53
N ASN A 172 -3.25 -19.99 -12.68
CA ASN A 172 -2.91 -19.32 -13.95
C ASN A 172 -4.03 -18.37 -14.45
N ALA A 173 -5.13 -18.21 -13.70
CA ALA A 173 -6.23 -17.30 -13.98
C ALA A 173 -5.92 -15.82 -13.70
N HIS A 174 -4.75 -15.49 -13.12
CA HIS A 174 -4.26 -14.10 -13.07
C HIS A 174 -4.27 -13.45 -14.46
N LEU A 175 -3.95 -14.25 -15.50
CA LEU A 175 -4.00 -13.82 -16.89
C LEU A 175 -5.43 -13.54 -17.36
N LEU A 176 -6.41 -14.40 -17.04
CA LEU A 176 -7.78 -14.28 -17.59
C LEU A 176 -8.57 -13.09 -17.03
N TYR A 177 -8.38 -12.72 -15.76
CA TYR A 177 -9.03 -11.52 -15.21
C TYR A 177 -8.41 -10.25 -15.82
N PHE A 178 -7.08 -10.22 -15.98
CA PHE A 178 -6.39 -9.15 -16.70
C PHE A 178 -6.87 -9.04 -18.16
N LEU A 179 -7.12 -10.17 -18.82
CA LEU A 179 -7.69 -10.23 -20.18
C LEU A 179 -9.16 -9.76 -20.24
N ALA A 180 -9.95 -9.94 -19.17
CA ALA A 180 -11.35 -9.49 -19.12
C ALA A 180 -11.49 -7.96 -19.07
N PHE A 181 -10.48 -7.25 -18.53
CA PHE A 181 -10.42 -5.78 -18.54
C PHE A 181 -9.54 -5.22 -19.67
N GLN A 182 -9.01 -6.07 -20.55
CA GLN A 182 -8.07 -5.71 -21.62
C GLN A 182 -8.63 -4.74 -22.68
N LYS A 183 -9.89 -4.33 -22.58
CA LYS A 183 -10.42 -3.26 -23.43
C LYS A 183 -10.06 -1.85 -22.95
N ASP A 184 -9.68 -1.68 -21.68
CA ASP A 184 -9.38 -0.37 -21.11
C ASP A 184 -7.92 -0.33 -20.60
N SER A 185 -7.10 0.54 -21.17
CA SER A 185 -5.72 0.79 -20.70
C SER A 185 -5.76 1.58 -19.40
N PHE A 186 -5.51 0.92 -18.25
CA PHE A 186 -5.44 1.63 -16.97
C PHE A 186 -4.12 2.40 -16.83
N ASN A 187 -4.23 3.58 -16.22
CA ASN A 187 -3.08 4.39 -15.86
C ASN A 187 -2.65 4.07 -14.41
N LEU A 188 -1.54 3.34 -14.29
CA LEU A 188 -0.90 2.92 -13.05
C LEU A 188 0.15 3.92 -12.56
N SER A 189 0.14 5.15 -13.07
CA SER A 189 0.94 6.24 -12.51
C SER A 189 0.64 6.38 -11.03
N HIS A 190 1.67 6.51 -10.22
CA HIS A 190 1.53 6.53 -8.77
C HIS A 190 2.64 7.34 -8.11
N LYS A 191 2.38 7.72 -6.87
CA LYS A 191 3.33 8.40 -5.99
C LYS A 191 3.34 7.70 -4.64
N ILE A 192 4.52 7.25 -4.22
CA ILE A 192 4.78 6.78 -2.87
C ILE A 192 4.92 8.03 -2.00
N ASN A 193 3.95 8.27 -1.13
CA ASN A 193 4.01 9.39 -0.18
C ASN A 193 5.01 9.08 0.92
N ARG A 194 4.93 7.87 1.47
CA ARG A 194 5.80 7.41 2.54
C ARG A 194 5.90 5.88 2.56
N LEU A 195 7.10 5.38 2.78
CA LEU A 195 7.34 3.98 3.10
C LEU A 195 8.21 3.91 4.36
N ALA A 196 7.83 3.10 5.34
CA ALA A 196 8.60 2.91 6.56
C ALA A 196 8.65 1.44 6.95
N PHE A 197 9.83 1.02 7.40
CA PHE A 197 10.10 -0.31 7.92
C PHE A 197 10.55 -0.14 9.37
N GLY A 198 9.73 -0.59 10.31
CA GLY A 198 9.93 -0.42 11.73
C GLY A 198 9.71 1.01 12.21
N ASP A 199 10.35 1.33 13.33
CA ASP A 199 10.21 2.62 14.00
C ASP A 199 10.96 3.75 13.29
N TYR A 200 10.53 4.98 13.58
CA TYR A 200 11.17 6.17 13.04
C TYR A 200 12.58 6.36 13.62
N CYS A 201 13.56 6.42 12.73
CA CYS A 201 14.94 6.76 13.08
C CYS A 201 15.27 8.20 12.64
N PRO A 202 15.62 9.11 13.58
CA PRO A 202 15.97 10.49 13.22
C PRO A 202 17.22 10.52 12.33
N GLY A 203 17.17 11.32 11.26
CA GLY A 203 18.26 11.47 10.29
C GLY A 203 18.29 10.43 9.17
N VAL A 204 17.46 9.38 9.22
CA VAL A 204 17.34 8.40 8.14
C VAL A 204 16.27 8.84 7.15
N VAL A 205 16.68 9.25 5.96
CA VAL A 205 15.78 9.58 4.85
C VAL A 205 15.53 8.32 4.02
N ASN A 206 14.27 7.97 3.77
CA ASN A 206 13.95 6.88 2.87
C ASN A 206 14.01 7.37 1.41
N PRO A 207 14.82 6.76 0.52
CA PRO A 207 14.89 7.13 -0.90
C PRO A 207 13.57 6.98 -1.67
N LEU A 208 12.64 6.15 -1.18
CA LEU A 208 11.33 5.91 -1.78
C LEU A 208 10.26 6.88 -1.28
N ASP A 209 10.54 7.71 -0.28
CA ASP A 209 9.59 8.73 0.15
C ASP A 209 9.47 9.80 -0.94
N SER A 210 8.23 10.12 -1.30
CA SER A 210 7.90 11.00 -2.45
C SER A 210 8.36 10.48 -3.82
N ALA A 211 8.77 9.22 -3.95
CA ALA A 211 9.07 8.63 -5.24
C ALA A 211 7.79 8.57 -6.10
N GLN A 212 7.91 8.90 -7.38
CA GLN A 212 6.79 8.90 -8.31
C GLN A 212 7.17 8.23 -9.62
N TRP A 213 6.21 7.52 -10.19
CA TRP A 213 6.34 6.92 -11.50
C TRP A 213 5.14 7.29 -12.36
N THR A 214 5.41 7.71 -13.60
CA THR A 214 4.40 8.06 -14.58
C THR A 214 4.44 7.07 -15.74
N GLN A 215 3.32 6.42 -15.97
CA GLN A 215 3.17 5.45 -17.04
C GLN A 215 3.18 6.15 -18.41
N LYS A 216 4.10 5.75 -19.28
CA LYS A 216 4.24 6.31 -20.64
C LYS A 216 3.55 5.48 -21.73
N GLN A 217 3.31 4.19 -21.47
CA GLN A 217 2.74 3.23 -22.42
C GLN A 217 1.35 2.75 -21.94
N PRO A 218 0.46 2.27 -22.82
CA PRO A 218 -0.90 1.83 -22.44
C PRO A 218 -0.91 0.72 -21.39
N SER A 219 0.16 -0.07 -21.31
CA SER A 219 0.42 -1.01 -20.23
C SER A 219 1.84 -0.76 -19.69
N GLY A 220 2.03 -1.03 -18.40
CA GLY A 220 3.33 -0.85 -17.77
C GLY A 220 3.37 -1.52 -16.41
N MET A 221 4.56 -1.99 -16.03
CA MET A 221 4.87 -2.49 -14.70
C MET A 221 6.10 -1.73 -14.23
N TYR A 222 6.11 -1.37 -12.96
CA TYR A 222 7.26 -0.73 -12.31
C TYR A 222 7.49 -1.43 -10.98
N GLN A 223 8.77 -1.62 -10.63
CA GLN A 223 9.18 -2.30 -9.41
C GLN A 223 10.20 -1.41 -8.70
N TYR A 224 10.00 -1.22 -7.40
CA TYR A 224 10.96 -0.61 -6.49
C TYR A 224 11.60 -1.69 -5.63
N ASP A 225 12.92 -1.77 -5.65
CA ASP A 225 13.67 -2.66 -4.76
C ASP A 225 14.30 -1.86 -3.62
N LYS A 226 13.99 -2.25 -2.38
CA LYS A 226 14.59 -1.67 -1.17
C LYS A 226 14.96 -2.75 -0.18
N GLY A 227 16.25 -3.05 -0.12
CA GLY A 227 16.80 -4.08 0.78
C GLY A 227 16.24 -5.45 0.44
N TRP A 228 15.48 -6.04 1.37
CA TRP A 228 14.86 -7.37 1.21
C TRP A 228 13.42 -7.32 0.66
N PHE A 229 12.90 -6.13 0.37
CA PHE A 229 11.52 -5.93 -0.08
C PHE A 229 11.45 -5.37 -1.49
N SER A 230 10.48 -5.88 -2.26
CA SER A 230 10.07 -5.31 -3.55
C SER A 230 8.64 -4.77 -3.46
N VAL A 231 8.40 -3.61 -4.07
CA VAL A 231 7.07 -2.94 -4.15
C VAL A 231 6.72 -2.66 -5.60
#